data_AF-B7KMK8-F1
#
_entry.id   AF-B7KMK8-F1
#
_cell.length_a   1.000
_cell.length_b   1.000
_cell.length_c   1.000
_cell.angle_alpha   90.00
_cell.angle_beta   90.00
_cell.angle_gamma   90.00
#
_symmetry.space_group_name_H-M   'P 1'
#
loop_
_entity.id
_entity.type
_entity.pdbx_description
1 polymer ?
#
loop_
_entity_poly.entity_id
_entity_poly.type
_entity_poly.pdbx_seq_one_letter_code
_entity_poly.pdbx_strand_id
1 'polypeptide(L)'
;MKTFLISSLVLGLITLPVLSQTDIVRQIRVGNNEGQTRQVKPETIYLSNGHGVTISFLATSETISQAWLDNPSFVVLNADGCLQSFGERNCNDEGDVKVLHLKRINDLNIPGLPPSPQSLLTVITQSQGGKGNVFSVQDC
;
A
#
# COMPACT_ATOMS: atom_id res chain seq x y z
N MET A 1 -17.05 1.05 -75.70
CA MET A 1 -16.26 0.51 -74.57
C MET A 1 -16.25 1.56 -73.45
N LYS A 2 -16.92 1.29 -72.32
CA LYS A 2 -16.93 2.16 -71.14
C LYS A 2 -16.39 1.36 -69.96
N THR A 3 -15.21 1.73 -69.47
CA THR A 3 -14.56 1.15 -68.31
C THR A 3 -15.16 1.75 -67.04
N PHE A 4 -15.72 0.91 -66.17
CA PHE A 4 -16.13 1.28 -64.81
C PHE A 4 -14.96 1.02 -63.87
N LEU A 5 -14.48 2.06 -63.19
CA LEU A 5 -13.51 1.95 -62.09
C LEU A 5 -14.30 1.78 -60.78
N ILE A 6 -14.21 0.60 -60.19
CA ILE A 6 -14.75 0.32 -58.85
C ILE A 6 -13.66 0.69 -57.84
N SER A 7 -13.84 1.81 -57.16
CA SER A 7 -12.99 2.25 -56.05
C SER A 7 -13.43 1.51 -54.78
N SER A 8 -12.59 0.61 -54.27
CA SER A 8 -12.81 -0.11 -53.02
C SER A 8 -12.34 0.77 -51.85
N LEU A 9 -13.29 1.27 -51.06
CA LEU A 9 -13.03 2.04 -49.84
C LEU A 9 -12.72 1.07 -48.71
N VAL A 10 -11.43 0.87 -48.41
CA VAL A 10 -10.98 0.06 -47.28
C VAL A 10 -11.22 0.85 -45.99
N LEU A 11 -12.28 0.52 -45.25
CA LEU A 11 -12.51 1.02 -43.89
C LEU A 11 -11.46 0.40 -42.96
N GLY A 12 -10.41 1.16 -42.64
CA GLY A 12 -9.43 0.78 -41.63
C GLY A 12 -10.09 0.73 -40.25
N LEU A 13 -10.07 -0.43 -39.59
CA LEU A 13 -10.40 -0.55 -38.18
C LEU A 13 -9.34 0.20 -37.37
N ILE A 14 -9.69 1.41 -36.91
CA ILE A 14 -8.88 2.16 -35.95
C ILE A 14 -9.07 1.50 -34.60
N THR A 15 -8.10 0.70 -34.15
CA THR A 15 -8.05 0.21 -32.77
C THR A 15 -7.73 1.38 -31.86
N LEU A 16 -8.75 1.99 -31.27
CA LEU A 16 -8.58 2.98 -30.22
C LEU A 16 -7.85 2.33 -29.04
N PRO A 17 -6.77 2.95 -28.51
CA PRO A 17 -6.14 2.45 -27.31
C PRO A 17 -7.14 2.57 -26.16
N VAL A 18 -7.48 1.44 -25.54
CA VAL A 18 -8.22 1.43 -24.28
C VAL A 18 -7.32 2.11 -23.24
N LEU A 19 -7.73 3.29 -22.78
CA LEU A 19 -7.11 3.93 -21.64
C LEU A 19 -7.37 3.05 -20.42
N SER A 20 -6.35 2.31 -19.99
CA SER A 20 -6.39 1.55 -18.74
C SER A 20 -6.49 2.54 -17.59
N GLN A 21 -7.61 2.51 -16.87
CA GLN A 21 -7.80 3.28 -15.65
C GLN A 21 -6.81 2.76 -14.61
N THR A 22 -5.95 3.62 -14.09
CA THR A 22 -5.07 3.25 -12.99
C THR A 22 -5.92 2.98 -11.76
N ASP A 23 -5.87 1.77 -11.22
CA ASP A 23 -6.56 1.43 -9.97
C ASP A 23 -5.94 2.24 -8.83
N ILE A 24 -6.64 3.30 -8.42
CA ILE A 24 -6.25 4.20 -7.32
C ILE A 24 -6.39 3.47 -5.97
N VAL A 25 -7.20 2.41 -5.91
CA VAL A 25 -7.48 1.63 -4.70
C VAL A 25 -7.30 0.14 -4.97
N ARG A 26 -6.54 -0.53 -4.12
CA ARG A 26 -6.30 -1.98 -4.18
C ARG A 26 -6.86 -2.66 -2.94
N GLN A 27 -7.73 -3.66 -3.13
CA GLN A 27 -8.18 -4.54 -2.04
C GLN A 27 -7.28 -5.77 -1.93
N ILE A 28 -6.77 -6.03 -0.73
CA ILE A 28 -5.96 -7.21 -0.42
C ILE A 28 -6.83 -8.19 0.36
N ARG A 29 -6.98 -9.41 -0.14
CA ARG A 29 -7.66 -10.48 0.59
C ARG A 29 -6.68 -11.11 1.57
N VAL A 30 -7.01 -11.08 2.85
CA VAL A 30 -6.26 -11.77 3.92
C VAL A 30 -6.96 -13.08 4.28
N GLY A 31 -6.19 -14.10 4.66
CA GLY A 31 -6.73 -15.40 5.04
C GLY A 31 -7.54 -15.35 6.35
N ASN A 32 -8.42 -16.33 6.54
CA ASN A 32 -9.28 -16.45 7.73
C ASN A 32 -8.61 -17.23 8.89
N ASN A 33 -7.28 -17.25 8.94
CA ASN A 33 -6.55 -18.00 9.95
C ASN A 33 -6.51 -17.22 11.26
N GLU A 34 -7.32 -17.63 12.23
CA GLU A 34 -7.28 -17.09 13.59
C GLU A 34 -5.95 -17.45 14.26
N GLY A 35 -5.30 -16.50 14.93
CA GLY A 35 -4.05 -16.75 15.67
C GLY A 35 -2.76 -16.84 14.85
N GLN A 36 -2.79 -16.70 13.51
CA GLN A 36 -1.60 -16.81 12.64
C GLN A 36 -1.48 -15.62 11.69
N THR A 37 -0.29 -15.44 11.10
CA THR A 37 -0.07 -14.47 10.02
C THR A 37 -1.09 -14.69 8.91
N ARG A 38 -1.99 -13.73 8.70
CA ARG A 38 -3.08 -13.85 7.71
C ARG A 38 -2.63 -13.65 6.26
N GLN A 39 -1.38 -13.22 6.07
CA GLN A 39 -0.77 -12.92 4.77
C GLN A 39 0.36 -13.91 4.48
N VAL A 40 0.23 -14.68 3.38
CA VAL A 40 1.22 -15.70 2.99
C VAL A 40 2.49 -15.07 2.42
N LYS A 41 2.37 -13.90 1.81
CA LYS A 41 3.51 -13.09 1.34
C LYS A 41 3.29 -11.61 1.65
N PRO A 42 4.36 -10.82 1.84
CA PRO A 42 4.24 -9.38 1.90
C PRO A 42 3.66 -8.81 0.61
N GLU A 43 2.73 -7.87 0.74
CA GLU A 43 2.19 -7.14 -0.39
C GLU A 43 3.03 -5.90 -0.69
N THR A 44 3.44 -5.74 -1.94
CA THR A 44 4.24 -4.59 -2.39
C THR A 44 3.36 -3.35 -2.49
N ILE A 45 3.78 -2.29 -1.81
CA ILE A 45 3.21 -0.96 -1.91
C ILE A 45 4.24 -0.05 -2.56
N TYR A 46 3.82 0.58 -3.64
CA TYR A 46 4.60 1.52 -4.43
C TYR A 46 4.36 2.95 -3.92
N LEU A 47 5.44 3.66 -3.60
CA LEU A 47 5.37 5.05 -3.15
C LEU A 47 5.93 5.97 -4.23
N SER A 48 5.10 6.87 -4.75
CA SER A 48 5.52 7.90 -5.71
C SER A 48 5.91 9.20 -4.99
N ASN A 49 6.93 9.88 -5.50
CA ASN A 49 7.32 11.20 -4.99
C ASN A 49 6.14 12.18 -5.02
N GLY A 50 5.93 12.90 -3.92
CA GLY A 50 4.82 13.85 -3.76
C GLY A 50 3.47 13.22 -3.44
N HIS A 51 3.35 11.89 -3.42
CA HIS A 51 2.12 11.16 -3.10
C HIS A 51 2.27 10.32 -1.83
N GLY A 52 1.12 9.98 -1.24
CA GLY A 52 1.04 9.07 -0.10
C GLY A 52 0.06 7.95 -0.37
N VAL A 53 0.25 6.83 0.32
CA VAL A 53 -0.61 5.66 0.25
C VAL A 53 -1.27 5.45 1.60
N THR A 54 -2.58 5.21 1.58
CA THR A 54 -3.35 4.89 2.77
C THR A 54 -3.67 3.41 2.80
N ILE A 55 -3.32 2.74 3.90
CA ILE A 55 -3.69 1.35 4.19
C ILE A 55 -4.83 1.39 5.21
N SER A 56 -5.98 0.83 4.83
CA SER A 56 -7.18 0.85 5.67
C SER A 56 -7.57 -0.55 6.12
N PHE A 57 -7.75 -0.69 7.43
CA PHE A 57 -8.30 -1.87 8.11
C PHE A 57 -9.76 -1.63 8.53
N LEU A 58 -10.41 -0.55 8.07
CA LEU A 58 -11.79 -0.21 8.42
C LEU A 58 -12.80 -1.32 8.05
N ALA A 59 -12.50 -2.08 6.99
CA ALA A 59 -13.33 -3.21 6.54
C ALA A 59 -13.12 -4.48 7.39
N THR A 60 -12.15 -4.51 8.30
CA THR A 60 -11.88 -5.64 9.19
C THR A 60 -12.38 -5.35 10.61
N SER A 61 -12.60 -6.41 11.37
CA SER A 61 -12.86 -6.33 12.82
C SER A 61 -11.57 -6.12 13.63
N GLU A 62 -10.43 -5.88 12.97
CA GLU A 62 -9.14 -5.77 13.62
C GLU A 62 -8.78 -4.30 13.92
N THR A 63 -7.96 -4.11 14.95
CA THR A 63 -7.37 -2.82 15.32
C THR A 63 -5.85 -2.92 15.26
N ILE A 64 -5.18 -1.86 14.84
CA ILE A 64 -3.72 -1.80 14.77
C ILE A 64 -3.20 -1.53 16.17
N SER A 65 -2.34 -2.42 16.65
CA SER A 65 -1.66 -2.25 17.95
C SER A 65 -0.23 -1.74 17.80
N GLN A 66 0.46 -2.13 16.73
CA GLN A 66 1.83 -1.71 16.45
C GLN A 66 2.05 -1.65 14.94
N ALA A 67 2.88 -0.70 14.51
CA ALA A 67 3.39 -0.65 13.15
C ALA A 67 4.81 -0.08 13.13
N TRP A 68 5.67 -0.62 12.27
CA TRP A 68 7.03 -0.10 12.09
C TRP A 68 7.58 -0.41 10.70
N LEU A 69 8.60 0.37 10.34
CA LEU A 69 9.36 0.25 9.09
C LEU A 69 10.78 -0.21 9.41
N ASP A 70 11.29 -1.20 8.66
CA ASP A 70 12.68 -1.64 8.79
C ASP A 70 13.67 -0.57 8.29
N ASN A 71 13.28 0.22 7.29
CA ASN A 71 14.07 1.33 6.76
C ASN A 71 13.22 2.61 6.65
N PRO A 72 13.30 3.52 7.64
CA PRO A 72 12.57 4.79 7.62
C PRO A 72 13.27 5.90 6.81
N SER A 73 14.39 5.63 6.14
CA SER A 73 15.20 6.69 5.49
C SER A 73 14.48 7.42 4.36
N PHE A 74 13.47 6.81 3.74
CA PHE A 74 12.83 7.35 2.54
C PHE A 74 11.31 7.51 2.67
N VAL A 75 10.72 7.07 3.79
CA VAL A 75 9.26 7.01 4.01
C VAL A 75 8.89 7.39 5.44
N VAL A 76 7.82 8.18 5.59
CA VAL A 76 7.19 8.47 6.87
C VAL A 76 5.92 7.65 7.02
N LEU A 77 5.68 7.15 8.23
CA LEU A 77 4.51 6.38 8.62
C LEU A 77 3.71 7.17 9.67
N ASN A 78 2.43 7.40 9.38
CA ASN A 78 1.46 8.02 10.28
C ASN A 78 0.28 7.08 10.51
N ALA A 79 -0.48 7.31 11.58
CA ALA A 79 -1.69 6.58 11.92
C ALA A 79 -2.85 7.54 12.19
N ASP A 80 -4.10 7.04 12.11
CA ASP A 80 -5.32 7.80 12.46
C ASP A 80 -5.57 7.93 13.96
N GLY A 81 -4.63 7.47 14.78
CA GLY A 81 -4.66 7.61 16.23
C GLY A 81 -3.29 7.37 16.85
N CYS A 82 -3.28 7.27 18.17
CA CYS A 82 -2.06 7.09 18.95
C CYS A 82 -1.55 5.64 18.82
N LEU A 83 -0.32 5.48 18.32
CA LEU A 83 0.40 4.21 18.35
C LEU A 83 1.62 4.33 19.27
N GLN A 84 1.64 3.53 20.34
CA GLN A 84 2.77 3.49 21.27
C GLN A 84 4.10 3.17 20.58
N SER A 85 4.06 2.42 19.46
CA SER A 85 5.26 2.10 18.67
C SER A 85 5.93 3.31 18.02
N PHE A 86 5.27 4.48 17.96
CA PHE A 86 5.88 5.72 17.46
C PHE A 86 6.59 6.53 18.56
N GLY A 87 6.74 5.95 19.76
CA GLY A 87 7.46 6.59 20.88
C GLY A 87 6.56 7.48 21.75
N GLU A 88 5.25 7.52 21.50
CA GLU A 88 4.29 8.22 22.34
C GLU A 88 4.08 7.47 23.66
N ARG A 89 4.46 8.11 24.77
CA ARG A 89 4.51 7.44 26.09
C ARG A 89 3.16 7.33 26.79
N ASN A 90 2.13 8.06 26.35
CA ASN A 90 0.82 8.13 26.98
C ASN A 90 -0.31 8.15 25.94
N CYS A 91 -0.55 7.03 25.26
CA CYS A 91 -1.81 6.83 24.55
C CYS A 91 -2.90 6.63 25.61
N ASN A 92 -3.52 7.73 26.07
CA ASN A 92 -4.60 7.70 27.06
C ASN A 92 -5.91 7.17 26.48
N ASP A 93 -6.02 7.19 25.16
CA ASP A 93 -7.08 6.55 24.41
C ASP A 93 -6.49 5.27 23.80
N GLU A 94 -7.00 4.11 24.23
CA GLU A 94 -6.84 2.83 23.51
C GLU A 94 -7.64 2.90 22.20
N GLY A 95 -7.33 3.88 21.36
CA GLY A 95 -8.04 4.14 20.12
C GLY A 95 -7.93 2.95 19.18
N ASP A 96 -9.06 2.61 18.56
CA ASP A 96 -9.16 1.65 17.46
C ASP A 96 -8.43 2.19 16.23
N VAL A 97 -7.09 2.24 16.27
CA VAL A 97 -6.28 2.66 15.12
C VAL A 97 -6.56 1.70 13.98
N LYS A 98 -7.02 2.22 12.85
CA LYS A 98 -7.42 1.38 11.70
C LYS A 98 -6.85 1.85 10.40
N VAL A 99 -6.18 3.01 10.37
CA VAL A 99 -5.65 3.57 9.14
C VAL A 99 -4.19 3.93 9.34
N LEU A 100 -3.34 3.44 8.42
CA LEU A 100 -1.96 3.88 8.28
C LEU A 100 -1.82 4.72 7.03
N HIS A 101 -1.02 5.76 7.10
CA HIS A 101 -0.66 6.59 5.96
C HIS A 101 0.85 6.60 5.77
N LEU A 102 1.31 6.23 4.58
CA LEU A 102 2.71 6.25 4.18
C LEU A 102 2.94 7.39 3.20
N LYS A 103 4.03 8.14 3.40
CA LYS A 103 4.41 9.24 2.51
C LYS A 103 5.89 9.13 2.14
N ARG A 104 6.21 9.25 0.85
CA ARG A 104 7.59 9.34 0.35
C ARG A 104 8.20 10.70 0.71
N ILE A 105 9.49 10.73 1.11
CA ILE A 105 10.09 11.93 1.69
C ILE A 105 11.47 12.45 1.23
N ASN A 106 12.09 12.16 0.11
CA ASN A 106 13.56 12.38 -0.05
C ASN A 106 14.37 11.55 0.96
N ASP A 107 15.50 11.05 0.49
CA ASP A 107 16.27 10.09 1.26
C ASP A 107 17.08 10.80 2.34
N LEU A 108 16.92 10.33 3.56
CA LEU A 108 17.68 10.74 4.72
C LEU A 108 18.90 9.84 4.85
N ASN A 109 20.07 10.43 5.03
CA ASN A 109 21.25 9.69 5.43
C ASN A 109 21.21 9.48 6.95
N ILE A 110 20.85 8.26 7.38
CA ILE A 110 20.78 7.89 8.80
C ILE A 110 22.08 7.13 9.16
N PRO A 111 22.96 7.68 10.01
CA PRO A 111 24.20 7.01 10.39
C PRO A 111 23.94 5.61 10.98
N GLY A 112 24.64 4.60 10.46
CA GLY A 112 24.50 3.22 10.91
C GLY A 112 23.35 2.43 10.25
N LEU A 113 22.52 3.06 9.42
CA LEU A 113 21.51 2.37 8.62
C LEU A 113 22.02 2.19 7.17
N PRO A 114 22.15 0.95 6.68
CA PRO A 114 22.54 0.73 5.28
C PRO A 114 21.51 1.31 4.30
N PRO A 115 21.93 1.92 3.19
CA PRO A 115 21.02 2.42 2.18
C PRO A 115 20.26 1.25 1.54
N SER A 116 18.95 1.40 1.40
CA SER A 116 18.08 0.42 0.74
C SER A 116 16.91 1.12 0.05
N PRO A 117 16.57 0.75 -1.19
CA PRO A 117 15.39 1.26 -1.90
C PRO A 117 14.08 0.59 -1.45
N GLN A 118 14.15 -0.30 -0.45
CA GLN A 118 13.02 -1.05 0.08
C GLN A 118 12.98 -0.96 1.61
N SER A 119 11.77 -1.04 2.15
CA SER A 119 11.50 -1.17 3.58
C SER A 119 10.38 -2.17 3.79
N LEU A 120 10.51 -3.08 4.75
CA LEU A 120 9.35 -3.86 5.19
C LEU A 120 8.49 -3.00 6.12
N LEU A 121 7.16 -3.05 5.96
CA LEU A 121 6.20 -2.47 6.91
C LEU A 121 5.52 -3.62 7.66
N THR A 122 5.82 -3.76 8.94
CA THR A 122 5.14 -4.77 9.78
C THR A 122 3.98 -4.11 10.52
N VAL A 123 2.79 -4.74 10.51
CA VAL A 123 1.58 -4.22 11.15
C VAL A 123 0.95 -5.28 12.06
N ILE A 124 1.07 -5.10 13.36
CA ILE A 124 0.48 -6.01 14.32
C ILE A 124 -0.94 -5.56 14.63
N THR A 125 -1.91 -6.34 14.16
CA THR A 125 -3.32 -6.13 14.46
C THR A 125 -3.79 -7.01 15.62
N GLN A 126 -4.83 -6.58 16.32
CA GLN A 126 -5.52 -7.30 17.38
C GLN A 126 -6.98 -7.58 16.98
N SER A 127 -7.46 -8.77 17.31
CA SER A 127 -8.86 -9.20 17.18
C SER A 127 -9.18 -10.15 18.35
N GLN A 128 -10.47 -10.47 18.57
CA GLN A 128 -10.90 -11.41 19.62
C GLN A 128 -10.30 -12.83 19.48
N GLY A 129 -9.63 -13.17 18.36
CA GLY A 129 -9.09 -14.51 18.06
C GLY A 129 -7.62 -14.57 17.59
N GLY A 130 -6.81 -13.50 17.68
CA GLY A 130 -5.37 -13.55 17.41
C GLY A 130 -4.80 -12.49 16.44
N LYS A 131 -3.47 -12.51 16.23
CA LYS A 131 -2.64 -11.35 15.82
C LYS A 131 -1.89 -11.48 14.46
N GLY A 132 -1.88 -10.41 13.64
CA GLY A 132 -0.75 -10.02 12.76
C GLY A 132 -0.96 -9.97 11.23
N ASN A 133 -0.61 -8.84 10.59
CA ASN A 133 -0.50 -8.64 9.13
C ASN A 133 0.90 -8.08 8.74
N VAL A 134 1.43 -8.39 7.55
CA VAL A 134 2.81 -7.99 7.15
C VAL A 134 2.84 -7.47 5.71
N PHE A 135 3.32 -6.24 5.51
CA PHE A 135 3.36 -5.56 4.21
C PHE A 135 4.81 -5.27 3.80
N SER A 136 5.10 -5.21 2.49
CA SER A 136 6.40 -4.77 1.97
C SER A 136 6.25 -3.44 1.24
N VAL A 137 7.07 -2.47 1.59
CA VAL A 137 7.03 -1.12 1.02
C VAL A 137 8.26 -0.94 0.14
N GLN A 138 8.02 -0.57 -1.11
CA GLN A 138 9.08 -0.41 -2.09
C GLN A 138 9.05 1.02 -2.65
N ASP A 139 10.23 1.64 -2.70
CA ASP A 139 10.42 2.87 -3.47
C ASP A 139 10.36 2.55 -4.97
N CYS A 140 9.69 3.42 -5.73
CA CYS A 140 9.52 3.29 -7.17
C CYS A 140 10.67 3.88 -7.95
#